data_AF-A0A3M2HCC3-F1
#
_entry.id   AF-A0A3M2HCC3-F1
#
_cell.length_a   1.000
_cell.length_b   1.000
_cell.length_c   1.000
_cell.angle_alpha   90.00
_cell.angle_beta   90.00
_cell.angle_gamma   90.00
#
_symmetry.space_group_name_H-M   'P 1'
#
loop_
_entity.id
_entity.type
_entity.pdbx_description
1 polymer ?
#
loop_
_entity_poly.entity_id
_entity_poly.type
_entity_poly.pdbx_seq_one_letter_code
_entity_poly.pdbx_strand_id
1 'polypeptide(L)'
;DVPDYLVPLSSQAVEVVKAIQVFTRQYDLLLPGRNDPSKVLSENTLNTAIRRMGYGEKLTGHGIRGTLSTALYEMGYPSPWIEAQLSHADDNKVRGAYNHALYVDQRRDMMQRWADYLDHLAATTTPFDSRSIPRHRP
;
A
#
# COMPACT_ATOMS: atom_id res chain seq x y z
N ASP A 1 -22.49 -6.40 8.19
CA ASP A 1 -21.12 -6.87 8.40
C ASP A 1 -20.42 -7.04 7.07
N VAL A 2 -19.39 -6.23 6.81
CA VAL A 2 -18.48 -6.45 5.67
C VAL A 2 -17.52 -7.54 6.10
N PRO A 3 -17.51 -8.69 5.45
CA PRO A 3 -16.72 -9.82 5.93
C PRO A 3 -15.22 -9.57 5.72
N ASP A 4 -14.39 -10.10 6.63
CA ASP A 4 -12.97 -9.81 6.73
C ASP A 4 -12.23 -10.08 5.41
N TYR A 5 -11.56 -9.07 4.87
CA TYR A 5 -10.82 -9.18 3.62
C TYR A 5 -9.32 -9.36 3.86
N LEU A 6 -8.77 -10.51 3.46
CA LEU A 6 -7.36 -10.84 3.69
C LEU A 6 -6.46 -10.27 2.60
N VAL A 7 -5.48 -9.48 3.02
CA VAL A 7 -4.42 -8.92 2.17
C VAL A 7 -3.07 -9.46 2.64
N PRO A 8 -2.40 -10.36 1.88
CA PRO A 8 -1.06 -10.80 2.23
C PRO A 8 -0.08 -9.62 2.10
N LEU A 9 0.80 -9.50 3.08
CA LEU A 9 1.90 -8.54 3.10
C LEU A 9 3.20 -9.24 2.69
N SER A 10 4.05 -8.53 1.94
CA SER A 10 5.45 -8.93 1.75
C SER A 10 6.25 -8.76 3.04
N SER A 11 7.43 -9.37 3.10
CA SER A 11 8.36 -9.22 4.23
C SER A 11 8.72 -7.74 4.47
N GLN A 12 9.00 -6.97 3.43
CA GLN A 12 9.27 -5.53 3.49
C GLN A 12 8.09 -4.75 4.09
N ALA A 13 6.86 -5.05 3.64
CA ALA A 13 5.67 -4.40 4.19
C ALA A 13 5.48 -4.75 5.68
N VAL A 14 5.75 -5.99 6.08
CA VAL A 14 5.73 -6.41 7.49
C VAL A 14 6.76 -5.65 8.32
N GLU A 15 7.97 -5.40 7.79
CA GLU A 15 8.99 -4.60 8.47
C GLU A 15 8.53 -3.16 8.68
N VAL A 16 7.94 -2.53 7.66
CA VAL A 16 7.34 -1.19 7.77
C VAL A 16 6.24 -1.17 8.85
N VAL A 17 5.35 -2.18 8.86
CA VAL A 17 4.31 -2.30 9.90
C VAL A 17 4.93 -2.42 11.29
N LYS A 18 5.94 -3.28 11.46
CA LYS A 18 6.63 -3.46 12.75
C LYS A 18 7.30 -2.16 13.22
N ALA A 19 7.93 -1.41 12.31
CA ALA A 19 8.54 -0.13 12.62
C ALA A 19 7.49 0.91 13.07
N ILE A 20 6.34 0.97 12.39
CA ILE A 20 5.22 1.85 12.77
C ILE A 20 4.65 1.45 14.14
N GLN A 21 4.48 0.15 14.39
CA GLN A 21 3.95 -0.35 15.65
C GLN A 21 4.76 0.09 16.87
N VAL A 22 6.06 0.32 16.76
CA VAL A 22 6.87 0.87 17.86
C VAL A 22 6.29 2.19 18.38
N PHE A 23 5.69 3.00 17.50
CA PHE A 23 5.08 4.29 17.85
C PHE A 23 3.58 4.21 18.14
N THR A 24 2.88 3.20 17.63
CA THR A 24 1.41 3.15 17.65
C THR A 24 0.82 2.07 18.56
N ARG A 25 1.63 1.25 19.22
CA ARG A 25 1.20 0.18 20.15
C ARG A 25 0.21 0.60 21.24
N GLN A 26 0.17 1.87 21.61
CA GLN A 26 -0.73 2.41 22.62
C GLN A 26 -2.13 2.78 22.08
N TYR A 27 -2.34 2.65 20.77
CA TYR A 27 -3.60 2.94 20.09
C TYR A 27 -4.18 1.66 19.49
N ASP A 28 -5.51 1.63 19.33
CA ASP A 28 -6.21 0.49 18.71
C ASP A 28 -5.95 0.40 17.20
N LEU A 29 -5.52 1.50 16.57
CA LEU A 29 -5.28 1.61 15.13
C LEU A 29 -3.79 1.67 14.82
N LEU A 30 -3.36 0.93 13.79
CA LEU A 30 -1.97 0.97 13.30
C LEU A 30 -1.60 2.36 12.75
N LEU A 31 -2.54 3.01 12.07
CA LEU A 31 -2.40 4.37 11.51
C LEU A 31 -3.48 5.28 12.13
N PRO A 32 -3.26 5.77 13.35
CA PRO A 32 -4.21 6.62 14.05
C PRO A 32 -4.24 8.04 13.47
N GLY A 33 -5.37 8.71 13.62
CA GLY A 33 -5.55 10.10 13.25
C GLY A 33 -4.70 11.03 14.11
N ARG A 34 -4.08 12.04 13.49
CA ARG A 34 -3.21 13.02 14.19
C ARG A 34 -3.91 13.75 15.34
N ASN A 35 -5.17 14.13 15.14
CA ASN A 35 -5.93 14.93 16.11
C ASN A 35 -6.81 14.06 17.04
N ASP A 36 -7.16 12.85 16.58
CA ASP A 36 -8.04 11.93 17.28
C ASP A 36 -7.53 10.51 17.04
N PRO A 37 -6.81 9.92 18.01
CA PRO A 37 -6.21 8.60 17.84
C PRO A 37 -7.21 7.44 17.73
N SER A 38 -8.49 7.68 18.05
CA SER A 38 -9.57 6.70 17.88
C SER A 38 -10.07 6.59 16.43
N LYS A 39 -9.70 7.53 15.57
CA LYS A 39 -10.08 7.58 14.16
C LYS A 39 -8.92 7.17 13.26
N VAL A 40 -9.24 6.66 12.08
CA VAL A 40 -8.24 6.33 11.05
C VAL A 40 -7.56 7.60 10.53
N LEU A 41 -6.30 7.48 10.12
CA LEU A 41 -5.58 8.52 9.40
C LEU A 41 -6.37 8.98 8.18
N SER A 42 -6.56 10.29 8.03
CA SER A 42 -7.26 10.83 6.86
C SER A 42 -6.43 10.73 5.59
N GLU A 43 -7.10 10.51 4.46
CA GLU A 43 -6.46 10.50 3.13
C GLU A 43 -5.66 11.78 2.86
N ASN A 44 -6.21 12.93 3.27
CA ASN A 44 -5.55 14.23 3.16
C ASN A 44 -4.20 14.28 3.88
N THR A 45 -4.06 13.57 5.00
CA THR A 45 -2.78 13.51 5.72
C THR A 45 -1.73 12.75 4.91
N LEU A 46 -2.12 11.63 4.30
CA LEU A 46 -1.25 10.85 3.43
C LEU A 46 -0.85 11.64 2.18
N ASN A 47 -1.82 12.25 1.47
CA ASN A 47 -1.54 13.07 0.29
C ASN A 47 -0.65 14.28 0.62
N THR A 48 -0.85 14.90 1.79
CA THR A 48 0.04 15.98 2.26
C THR A 48 1.47 15.48 2.50
N ALA A 49 1.65 14.28 3.06
CA ALA A 49 2.96 13.68 3.24
C ALA A 49 3.66 13.41 1.89
N ILE A 50 2.94 12.82 0.93
CA ILE A 50 3.44 12.59 -0.44
C ILE A 50 3.89 13.91 -1.10
N ARG A 51 3.07 14.96 -0.98
CA ARG A 51 3.42 16.29 -1.49
C ARG A 51 4.69 16.85 -0.84
N ARG A 52 4.85 16.70 0.48
CA ARG A 52 6.05 17.15 1.20
C ARG A 52 7.33 16.41 0.80
N MET A 53 7.21 15.18 0.32
CA MET A 53 8.32 14.43 -0.26
C MET A 53 8.69 14.87 -1.69
N GLY A 54 7.97 15.84 -2.28
CA GLY A 54 8.23 16.35 -3.63
C GLY A 54 7.43 15.66 -4.73
N TYR A 55 6.45 14.82 -4.37
CA TYR A 55 5.67 14.03 -5.33
C TYR A 55 4.23 14.53 -5.54
N GLY A 56 3.89 15.74 -5.10
CA GLY A 56 2.49 16.21 -5.07
C GLY A 56 1.74 16.22 -6.41
N GLU A 57 2.47 16.39 -7.52
CA GLU A 57 1.90 16.34 -8.89
C GLU A 57 2.18 15.01 -9.60
N LYS A 58 2.94 14.12 -8.95
CA LYS A 58 3.44 12.87 -9.53
C LYS A 58 2.76 11.64 -8.94
N LEU A 59 2.27 11.75 -7.70
CA LEU A 59 1.72 10.63 -6.95
C LEU A 59 0.63 11.10 -5.98
N THR A 60 -0.43 10.32 -5.88
CA THR A 60 -1.47 10.43 -4.85
C THR A 60 -1.68 9.06 -4.22
N GLY A 61 -2.36 9.00 -3.06
CA GLY A 61 -2.73 7.73 -2.45
C GLY A 61 -3.51 6.81 -3.41
N HIS A 62 -4.43 7.38 -4.21
CA HIS A 62 -5.14 6.65 -5.25
C HIS A 62 -4.21 6.22 -6.40
N GLY A 63 -3.30 7.12 -6.83
CA GLY A 63 -2.32 6.85 -7.87
C GLY A 63 -1.43 5.64 -7.56
N ILE A 64 -1.07 5.41 -6.29
CA ILE A 64 -0.29 4.25 -5.86
C ILE A 64 -0.99 2.93 -6.24
N ARG A 65 -2.31 2.85 -6.07
CA ARG A 65 -3.07 1.64 -6.43
C ARG A 65 -3.08 1.40 -7.94
N GLY A 66 -3.23 2.48 -8.73
CA GLY A 66 -3.15 2.42 -10.18
C GLY A 66 -1.78 1.94 -10.65
N THR A 67 -0.70 2.53 -10.11
CA THR A 67 0.68 2.13 -10.43
C THR A 67 0.95 0.67 -10.07
N LEU A 68 0.52 0.22 -8.89
CA LEU A 68 0.64 -1.20 -8.50
C LEU A 68 -0.10 -2.12 -9.47
N SER A 69 -1.35 -1.77 -9.80
CA SER A 69 -2.17 -2.56 -10.73
C SER A 69 -1.48 -2.72 -12.09
N THR A 70 -1.11 -1.59 -12.72
CA THR A 70 -0.43 -1.58 -14.02
C THR A 70 0.86 -2.40 -13.99
N ALA A 71 1.69 -2.21 -12.96
CA ALA A 71 2.94 -2.95 -12.85
C ALA A 71 2.72 -4.46 -12.71
N LEU A 72 1.74 -4.90 -11.92
CA LEU A 72 1.42 -6.32 -11.78
C LEU A 72 0.87 -6.93 -13.09
N TYR A 73 0.10 -6.17 -13.85
CA TYR A 73 -0.33 -6.59 -15.20
C TYR A 73 0.87 -6.73 -16.15
N GLU A 74 1.80 -5.77 -16.15
CA GLU A 74 3.01 -5.80 -16.97
C GLU A 74 3.97 -6.95 -16.58
N MET A 75 3.99 -7.33 -15.30
CA MET A 75 4.70 -8.52 -14.81
C MET A 75 4.03 -9.85 -15.21
N GLY A 76 2.85 -9.81 -15.84
CA GLY A 76 2.15 -10.98 -16.37
C GLY A 76 1.32 -11.75 -15.35
N TYR A 77 0.97 -11.14 -14.20
CA TYR A 77 0.10 -11.82 -13.23
C TYR A 77 -1.34 -11.91 -13.71
N PRO A 78 -2.06 -12.99 -13.35
CA PRO A 78 -3.48 -13.13 -13.68
C PRO A 78 -4.33 -12.02 -13.07
N SER A 79 -5.21 -11.43 -13.89
CA SER A 79 -6.20 -10.43 -13.45
C SER A 79 -6.95 -10.83 -12.16
N PRO A 80 -7.44 -12.08 -12.00
CA PRO A 80 -8.12 -12.47 -10.76
C PRO A 80 -7.29 -12.31 -9.48
N TRP A 81 -5.95 -12.39 -9.56
CA TRP A 81 -5.08 -12.21 -8.39
C TRP A 81 -4.89 -10.73 -8.06
N ILE A 82 -4.76 -9.90 -9.10
CA ILE A 82 -4.58 -8.44 -8.99
C ILE A 82 -5.84 -7.79 -8.42
N GLU A 83 -7.01 -8.10 -9.00
CA GLU A 83 -8.29 -7.56 -8.53
C GLU A 83 -8.60 -8.01 -7.09
N ALA A 84 -8.34 -9.29 -6.79
CA ALA A 84 -8.44 -9.85 -5.44
C ALA A 84 -7.30 -9.40 -4.50
N GLN A 85 -6.34 -8.59 -4.94
CA GLN A 85 -5.40 -7.90 -4.05
C GLN A 85 -5.86 -6.46 -3.79
N LEU A 86 -6.41 -5.80 -4.80
CA LEU A 86 -6.86 -4.41 -4.74
C LEU A 86 -8.22 -4.21 -4.05
N SER A 87 -8.85 -5.30 -3.61
CA SER A 87 -10.19 -5.31 -2.99
C SER A 87 -11.26 -4.79 -3.93
N HIS A 88 -11.05 -4.95 -5.23
CA HIS A 88 -12.10 -4.72 -6.21
C HIS A 88 -13.07 -5.90 -6.09
N ALA A 89 -14.24 -5.64 -5.50
CA ALA A 89 -15.28 -6.65 -5.42
C ALA A 89 -15.74 -6.96 -6.85
N ASP A 90 -15.72 -8.25 -7.22
CA ASP A 90 -16.46 -8.73 -8.39
C ASP A 90 -17.93 -8.31 -8.19
N ASP A 91 -18.52 -7.60 -9.16
CA ASP A 91 -19.93 -7.13 -9.10
C ASP A 91 -20.94 -8.28 -8.88
N ASN A 92 -20.51 -9.52 -9.05
CA ASN A 92 -21.27 -10.71 -8.73
C ASN A 92 -21.29 -11.02 -7.22
N LYS A 93 -22.31 -10.44 -6.55
CA LYS A 93 -22.67 -10.67 -5.13
C LYS A 93 -22.74 -12.16 -4.69
N VAL A 94 -22.85 -13.11 -5.62
CA VAL A 94 -22.91 -14.56 -5.32
C VAL A 94 -21.53 -15.15 -5.01
N ARG A 95 -20.43 -14.57 -5.50
CA ARG A 95 -19.05 -15.00 -5.17
C ARG A 95 -18.49 -14.35 -3.91
N GLY A 96 -19.13 -13.29 -3.41
CA GLY A 96 -18.66 -12.49 -2.27
C GLY A 96 -18.44 -13.27 -0.98
N ALA A 97 -19.18 -14.36 -0.75
CA ALA A 97 -19.03 -15.20 0.44
C ALA A 97 -17.82 -16.17 0.40
N TYR A 98 -17.21 -16.39 -0.77
CA TYR A 98 -16.06 -17.29 -0.95
C TYR A 98 -14.74 -16.53 -1.18
N ASN A 99 -14.75 -15.20 -1.16
CA ASN A 99 -13.62 -14.36 -1.57
C ASN A 99 -12.58 -14.11 -0.46
N HIS A 100 -12.74 -14.74 0.71
CA HIS A 100 -11.95 -14.46 1.92
C HIS A 100 -10.51 -14.93 1.87
N ALA A 101 -10.20 -15.90 1.00
CA ALA A 101 -8.86 -16.45 0.84
C ALA A 101 -8.52 -16.80 -0.62
N LEU A 102 -9.21 -16.20 -1.60
CA LEU A 102 -8.93 -16.50 -2.99
C LEU A 102 -7.48 -16.16 -3.31
N TYR A 103 -6.81 -17.19 -3.84
CA TYR A 103 -5.44 -17.14 -4.31
C TYR A 103 -4.44 -16.59 -3.29
N VAL A 104 -4.67 -16.76 -1.97
CA VAL A 104 -3.83 -16.11 -0.94
C VAL A 104 -2.35 -16.46 -1.08
N ASP A 105 -2.04 -17.73 -1.37
CA ASP A 105 -0.65 -18.15 -1.55
C ASP A 105 -0.03 -17.53 -2.82
N GLN A 106 -0.80 -17.44 -3.90
CA GLN A 106 -0.36 -16.83 -5.14
C GLN A 106 -0.21 -15.30 -4.99
N ARG A 107 -1.15 -14.64 -4.31
CA ARG A 107 -1.08 -13.21 -3.97
C ARG A 107 0.09 -12.92 -3.04
N ARG A 108 0.42 -13.84 -2.11
CA ARG A 108 1.59 -13.71 -1.25
C ARG A 108 2.88 -13.72 -2.08
N ASP A 109 3.05 -14.69 -2.98
CA ASP A 109 4.22 -14.74 -3.88
C ASP A 109 4.28 -13.50 -4.78
N MET A 110 3.14 -13.11 -5.37
CA MET A 110 3.01 -11.93 -6.22
C MET A 110 3.46 -10.65 -5.49
N MET A 111 2.95 -10.42 -4.27
CA MET A 111 3.31 -9.24 -3.49
C MET A 111 4.75 -9.28 -2.99
N GLN A 112 5.31 -10.47 -2.71
CA GLN A 112 6.72 -10.61 -2.36
C GLN A 112 7.61 -10.25 -3.55
N ARG A 113 7.36 -10.82 -4.74
CA ARG A 113 8.12 -10.52 -5.96
C ARG A 113 8.04 -9.05 -6.36
N TRP A 114 6.88 -8.42 -6.18
CA TRP A 114 6.73 -6.98 -6.39
C TRP A 114 7.62 -6.17 -5.44
N ALA A 115 7.63 -6.52 -4.15
CA ALA A 115 8.46 -5.82 -3.18
C ALA A 115 9.97 -6.02 -3.45
N ASP A 116 10.37 -7.25 -3.81
CA ASP A 116 11.77 -7.56 -4.18
C ASP A 116 12.20 -6.77 -5.43
N TYR A 117 11.30 -6.62 -6.40
CA TYR A 117 11.55 -5.79 -7.59
C TYR A 117 11.78 -4.31 -7.22
N LEU A 118 10.98 -3.76 -6.32
CA LEU A 118 11.17 -2.38 -5.84
C LEU A 118 12.51 -2.20 -5.11
N ASP A 119 12.91 -3.16 -4.27
CA ASP A 119 14.22 -3.12 -3.60
C ASP A 119 15.37 -3.19 -4.61
N HIS A 120 15.25 -4.03 -5.64
CA HIS A 120 16.23 -4.08 -6.74
C HIS A 120 16.32 -2.76 -7.50
N LEU A 121 15.18 -2.12 -7.82
CA LEU A 121 15.19 -0.79 -8.42
C LEU A 121 15.83 0.26 -7.51
N ALA A 122 15.53 0.24 -6.21
CA ALA A 122 16.11 1.17 -5.25
C ALA A 122 17.62 1.00 -5.10
N ALA A 123 18.12 -0.25 -5.13
CA ALA A 123 19.55 -0.55 -5.06
C ALA A 123 20.32 -0.13 -6.32
N THR A 124 19.68 -0.15 -7.48
CA THR A 124 20.30 0.20 -8.78
C THR A 124 20.15 1.68 -9.13
N THR A 125 19.24 2.40 -8.47
CA THR A 125 19.02 3.82 -8.66
C THR A 125 19.95 4.64 -7.75
N THR A 126 20.64 5.63 -8.30
CA THR A 126 21.47 6.56 -7.50
C THR A 126 20.64 7.18 -6.38
N PRO A 127 21.13 7.21 -5.11
CA PRO A 127 20.34 7.68 -3.98
C PRO A 127 19.76 9.07 -4.21
N PHE A 128 18.46 9.22 -3.96
CA PHE A 128 17.79 10.50 -3.97
C PHE A 128 18.34 11.38 -2.83
N ASP A 129 19.02 12.49 -3.16
CA ASP A 129 19.51 13.43 -2.16
C ASP A 129 18.34 14.25 -1.61
N SER A 130 17.86 13.90 -0.41
CA SER A 130 16.76 14.60 0.27
C SER A 130 17.07 16.08 0.57
N ARG A 131 18.32 16.53 0.46
CA ARG A 131 18.71 17.95 0.55
C ARG A 131 18.37 18.76 -0.70
N SER A 132 18.03 18.09 -1.80
CA SER A 132 17.60 18.73 -3.05
C SER A 132 16.12 19.15 -3.06
N ILE A 133 15.33 18.76 -2.05
CA ILE A 133 13.93 19.20 -1.93
C ILE A 133 13.90 20.67 -1.45
N PRO A 134 13.31 21.60 -2.22
CA PRO A 134 13.12 22.97 -1.78
C PRO A 134 12.28 22.99 -0.50
N ARG A 135 12.86 23.47 0.61
CA ARG A 135 12.07 23.71 1.83
C ARG A 135 11.15 24.88 1.57
N HIS A 136 9.89 24.62 1.22
CA HIS A 136 8.86 25.65 1.31
C HIS A 136 8.65 25.98 2.79
N ARG A 137 9.15 27.15 3.21
CA ARG A 137 8.68 27.79 4.44
C ARG A 137 7.25 28.32 4.21
N PRO A 138 6.39 28.25 5.23
CA PRO A 138 5.08 28.90 5.19
C PRO A 138 5.21 30.42 5.05
#